data_AF-A0A2T5DW00-F1
#
_entry.id   AF-A0A2T5DW00-F1
#
_cell.length_a   1.000
_cell.length_b   1.000
_cell.length_c   1.000
_cell.angle_alpha   90.00
_cell.angle_beta   90.00
_cell.angle_gamma   90.00
#
_symmetry.space_group_name_H-M   'P 1'
#
loop_
_entity.id
_entity.type
_entity.pdbx_description
1 polymer ?
#
loop_
_entity_poly.entity_id
_entity_poly.type
_entity_poly.pdbx_seq_one_letter_code
_entity_poly.pdbx_strand_id
1 'polypeptide(L)'
;MKSLQKVRSRFTFAFVVDRMDAPSRLSLLLGIVGLGSQFLSTLLYGLNHFIGSSMLPHLAAILSIFSGVFVLMLCGAVVQGFVLRKYLIKRRNAKKAALRSSGSI
;
A
#
# COMPACT_ATOMS: atom_id res chain seq x y z
N MET A 1 -32.53 -18.46 10.76
CA MET A 1 -31.21 -18.05 11.29
C MET A 1 -30.03 -18.18 10.31
N LYS A 2 -29.99 -19.18 9.41
CA LYS A 2 -28.88 -19.34 8.42
C LYS A 2 -28.74 -18.20 7.38
N SER A 3 -29.81 -17.45 7.09
CA SER A 3 -29.80 -16.34 6.13
C SER A 3 -29.10 -15.07 6.67
N LEU A 4 -29.26 -14.76 7.96
CA LEU A 4 -28.66 -13.58 8.61
C LEU A 4 -27.12 -13.65 8.68
N GLN A 5 -26.54 -14.84 8.92
CA GLN A 5 -25.09 -15.05 8.85
C GLN A 5 -24.52 -14.87 7.44
N LYS A 6 -25.30 -15.23 6.41
CA LYS A 6 -24.89 -15.11 4.99
C LYS A 6 -24.82 -13.65 4.55
N VAL A 7 -25.76 -12.82 5.02
CA VAL A 7 -25.75 -11.36 4.82
C VAL A 7 -24.59 -10.70 5.59
N ARG A 8 -24.39 -11.07 6.87
CA ARG A 8 -23.27 -10.57 7.69
C ARG A 8 -21.92 -10.87 7.05
N SER A 9 -21.74 -12.06 6.48
CA SER A 9 -20.50 -12.44 5.78
C SER A 9 -20.25 -11.69 4.47
N ARG A 10 -21.30 -11.28 3.73
CA ARG A 10 -21.13 -10.45 2.52
C ARG A 10 -20.79 -9.01 2.88
N PHE A 11 -21.45 -8.47 3.92
CA PHE A 11 -21.15 -7.15 4.46
C PHE A 11 -19.71 -7.05 4.98
N THR A 12 -19.21 -8.04 5.72
CA THR A 12 -17.81 -8.00 6.17
C THR A 12 -16.81 -8.07 5.00
N PHE A 13 -17.17 -8.74 3.91
CA PHE A 13 -16.30 -8.81 2.73
C PHE A 13 -16.31 -7.49 1.94
N ALA A 14 -17.48 -6.88 1.75
CA ALA A 14 -17.60 -5.55 1.16
C ALA A 14 -16.87 -4.50 2.00
N PHE A 15 -17.03 -4.53 3.33
CA PHE A 15 -16.35 -3.62 4.25
C PHE A 15 -14.82 -3.81 4.27
N VAL A 16 -14.33 -5.05 4.10
CA VAL A 16 -12.89 -5.31 3.97
C VAL A 16 -12.37 -4.86 2.60
N VAL A 17 -13.16 -5.02 1.53
CA VAL A 17 -12.80 -4.52 0.19
C VAL A 17 -12.78 -2.99 0.19
N ASP A 18 -13.77 -2.31 0.77
CA ASP A 18 -13.77 -0.85 0.97
C ASP A 18 -12.56 -0.38 1.80
N ARG A 19 -12.20 -1.14 2.85
CA ARG A 19 -10.98 -0.87 3.62
C ARG A 19 -9.68 -1.19 2.88
N MET A 20 -9.71 -1.81 1.71
CA MET A 20 -8.53 -1.98 0.86
C MET A 20 -8.34 -0.86 -0.17
N ASP A 21 -9.38 -0.07 -0.48
CA ASP A 21 -9.28 1.08 -1.38
C ASP A 21 -8.62 2.31 -0.73
N ALA A 22 -8.84 2.53 0.57
CA ALA A 22 -8.19 3.61 1.31
C ALA A 22 -6.65 3.45 1.41
N PRO A 23 -6.09 2.30 1.85
CA PRO A 23 -4.64 2.11 1.91
C PRO A 23 -3.98 2.00 0.53
N SER A 24 -4.69 1.52 -0.50
CA SER A 24 -4.16 1.46 -1.87
C SER A 24 -4.03 2.85 -2.49
N ARG A 25 -5.01 3.74 -2.28
CA ARG A 25 -4.92 5.15 -2.69
C ARG A 25 -3.85 5.90 -1.93
N LEU A 26 -3.76 5.71 -0.60
CA LEU A 26 -2.72 6.32 0.23
C LEU A 26 -1.32 5.86 -0.22
N SER A 27 -1.11 4.58 -0.44
CA SER A 27 0.18 4.08 -0.93
C SER A 27 0.54 4.59 -2.32
N LEU A 28 -0.44 4.73 -3.23
CA LEU A 28 -0.21 5.33 -4.54
C LEU A 28 0.19 6.82 -4.43
N LEU A 29 -0.47 7.57 -3.54
CA LEU A 29 -0.17 8.99 -3.29
C LEU A 29 1.19 9.18 -2.65
N LEU A 30 1.54 8.35 -1.64
CA LEU A 30 2.87 8.30 -1.03
C LEU A 30 3.95 7.95 -2.06
N GLY A 31 3.64 7.07 -3.01
CA GLY A 31 4.56 6.69 -4.08
C GLY A 31 4.84 7.82 -5.06
N ILE A 32 3.79 8.54 -5.47
CA ILE A 32 3.93 9.72 -6.33
C ILE A 32 4.76 10.79 -5.63
N VAL A 33 4.47 11.08 -4.36
CA VAL A 33 5.21 12.09 -3.57
C VAL A 33 6.67 11.68 -3.39
N GLY A 34 6.92 10.42 -3.03
CA GLY A 34 8.29 9.88 -2.89
C GLY A 34 9.07 10.00 -4.20
N LEU A 35 8.56 9.45 -5.30
CA LEU A 35 9.22 9.52 -6.62
C LEU A 35 9.43 10.97 -7.09
N GLY A 36 8.45 11.85 -6.88
CA GLY A 36 8.56 13.27 -7.21
C GLY A 36 9.67 13.96 -6.41
N SER A 37 9.78 13.69 -5.11
CA SER A 37 10.86 14.22 -4.27
C SER A 37 12.24 13.69 -4.66
N GLN A 38 12.34 12.41 -5.04
CA GLN A 38 13.58 11.82 -5.56
C GLN A 38 14.03 12.49 -6.86
N PHE A 39 13.09 12.70 -7.79
CA PHE A 39 13.34 13.37 -9.06
C PHE A 39 13.83 14.80 -8.83
N LEU A 40 13.13 15.56 -7.97
CA LEU A 40 13.50 16.93 -7.64
C LEU A 40 14.86 17.02 -6.94
N SER A 41 15.18 16.09 -6.04
CA SER A 41 16.51 15.97 -5.43
C SER A 41 17.61 15.81 -6.48
N THR A 42 17.39 14.94 -7.45
CA THR A 42 18.38 14.65 -8.50
C THR A 42 18.59 15.87 -9.40
N LEU A 43 17.49 16.57 -9.73
CA LEU A 43 17.51 17.82 -10.48
C LEU A 43 18.29 18.92 -9.76
N LEU A 44 18.06 19.11 -8.46
CA LEU A 44 18.78 20.09 -7.64
C LEU A 44 20.28 19.78 -7.58
N TYR A 45 20.65 18.50 -7.48
CA TYR A 45 22.04 18.06 -7.51
C TYR A 45 22.71 18.37 -8.87
N GLY A 46 22.00 18.12 -9.98
CA GLY A 46 22.45 18.47 -11.32
C GLY A 46 22.56 19.98 -11.52
N LEU A 47 21.57 20.75 -11.05
CA LEU A 47 21.57 22.21 -11.12
C LEU A 47 22.76 22.81 -10.36
N ASN A 48 23.12 22.21 -9.23
CA ASN A 48 24.25 22.65 -8.42
C ASN A 48 25.59 22.57 -9.17
N HIS A 49 25.76 21.60 -10.08
CA HIS A 49 26.96 21.50 -10.91
C HIS A 49 27.15 22.73 -11.81
N PHE A 50 26.07 23.40 -12.20
CA PHE A 50 26.12 24.61 -13.05
C PHE A 50 26.20 25.91 -12.24
N ILE A 51 25.52 25.97 -11.09
CA ILE A 51 25.39 27.19 -10.28
C ILE A 51 26.52 27.31 -9.23
N GLY A 52 27.05 26.19 -8.73
CA GLY A 52 28.09 26.18 -7.70
C GLY A 52 27.59 26.70 -6.33
N SER A 53 26.33 26.43 -5.99
CA SER A 53 25.74 26.88 -4.72
C SER A 53 26.10 25.94 -3.57
N SER A 54 26.48 26.49 -2.42
CA SER A 54 26.69 25.69 -1.20
C SER A 54 25.39 25.18 -0.56
N MET A 55 24.25 25.80 -0.87
CA MET A 55 22.95 25.50 -0.24
C MET A 55 22.17 24.38 -0.96
N LEU A 56 22.26 24.32 -2.28
CA LEU A 56 21.56 23.32 -3.11
C LEU A 56 21.85 21.85 -2.73
N PRO A 57 23.11 21.43 -2.45
CA PRO A 57 23.38 20.04 -2.09
C PRO A 57 22.78 19.66 -0.73
N HIS A 58 22.71 20.60 0.23
CA HIS A 58 22.03 20.36 1.50
C HIS A 58 20.52 20.19 1.31
N LEU A 59 19.90 21.05 0.49
CA LEU A 59 18.47 20.96 0.18
C LEU A 59 18.13 19.64 -0.54
N ALA A 60 18.96 19.25 -1.51
CA ALA A 60 18.81 17.98 -2.23
C ALA A 60 18.96 16.77 -1.29
N ALA A 61 19.97 16.78 -0.40
CA ALA A 61 20.16 15.73 0.58
C ALA A 61 18.96 15.56 1.51
N ILE A 62 18.38 16.67 2.00
CA ILE A 62 17.17 16.65 2.82
C ILE A 62 16.01 16.02 2.03
N LEU A 63 15.79 16.46 0.80
CA LEU A 63 14.73 15.92 -0.07
C LEU A 63 14.90 14.41 -0.34
N SER A 64 16.14 13.97 -0.54
CA SER A 64 16.48 12.55 -0.73
C SER A 64 16.16 11.71 0.52
N ILE A 65 16.48 12.21 1.72
CA ILE A 65 16.14 11.54 2.99
C ILE A 65 14.62 11.44 3.14
N PHE A 66 13.89 12.52 2.90
CA PHE A 66 12.42 12.51 2.94
C PHE A 66 11.83 11.50 1.95
N SER A 67 12.34 11.46 0.72
CA SER A 67 11.94 10.46 -0.28
C SER A 67 12.12 9.04 0.24
N GLY A 68 13.28 8.75 0.85
CA GLY A 68 13.56 7.45 1.45
C GLY A 68 12.53 7.04 2.52
N VAL A 69 12.11 7.99 3.37
CA VAL A 69 11.05 7.75 4.37
C VAL A 69 9.72 7.40 3.69
N PHE A 70 9.33 8.12 2.64
CA PHE A 70 8.11 7.82 1.88
C PHE A 70 8.15 6.44 1.24
N VAL A 71 9.30 6.03 0.68
CA VAL A 71 9.50 4.70 0.09
C VAL A 71 9.39 3.60 1.15
N LEU A 72 9.95 3.81 2.34
CA LEU A 72 9.84 2.86 3.46
C LEU A 72 8.38 2.69 3.91
N MET A 73 7.63 3.79 4.05
CA MET A 73 6.20 3.74 4.37
C MET A 73 5.40 2.98 3.31
N LEU A 74 5.71 3.22 2.03
CA LEU A 74 5.07 2.53 0.91
C LEU A 74 5.36 1.02 0.94
N CYS A 75 6.61 0.64 1.21
CA CYS A 75 7.00 -0.76 1.35
C CYS A 75 6.19 -1.45 2.47
N GLY A 76 6.04 -0.79 3.62
CA GLY A 76 5.21 -1.29 4.72
C GLY A 76 3.74 -1.47 4.33
N ALA A 77 3.16 -0.51 3.62
CA ALA A 77 1.77 -0.58 3.13
C ALA A 77 1.57 -1.73 2.13
N VAL A 78 2.54 -1.95 1.22
CA VAL A 78 2.50 -3.05 0.25
C VAL A 78 2.56 -4.40 0.95
N VAL A 79 3.46 -4.58 1.91
CA VAL A 79 3.58 -5.83 2.68
C VAL A 79 2.30 -6.13 3.45
N GLN A 80 1.71 -5.12 4.12
CA GLN A 80 0.41 -5.27 4.77
C GLN A 80 -0.70 -5.67 3.79
N GLY A 81 -0.73 -5.07 2.59
CA GLY A 81 -1.66 -5.44 1.52
C GLY A 81 -1.51 -6.89 1.07
N PHE A 82 -0.28 -7.39 0.90
CA PHE A 82 -0.02 -8.78 0.54
C PHE A 82 -0.45 -9.78 1.63
N VAL A 83 -0.15 -9.48 2.90
CA VAL A 83 -0.56 -10.32 4.03
C VAL A 83 -2.09 -10.39 4.12
N LEU A 84 -2.77 -9.26 3.96
CA LEU A 84 -4.23 -9.19 3.96
C LEU A 84 -4.83 -10.01 2.80
N ARG A 85 -4.26 -9.90 1.60
CA ARG A 85 -4.69 -10.69 0.42
C ARG A 85 -4.51 -12.19 0.67
N LYS A 86 -3.38 -12.61 1.23
CA LYS A 86 -3.10 -14.02 1.58
C LYS A 86 -4.09 -14.55 2.61
N TYR A 87 -4.39 -13.75 3.64
CA TYR A 87 -5.39 -14.09 4.66
C TYR A 87 -6.79 -14.27 4.05
N LEU A 88 -7.22 -13.36 3.17
CA LEU A 88 -8.52 -13.44 2.50
C LEU A 88 -8.63 -14.66 1.56
N ILE A 89 -7.56 -15.01 0.83
CA ILE A 89 -7.51 -16.22 0.00
C ILE A 89 -7.64 -17.47 0.88
N LYS A 90 -6.87 -17.56 1.98
CA LYS A 90 -6.93 -18.68 2.92
C LYS A 90 -8.35 -18.84 3.50
N ARG A 91 -8.99 -17.73 3.88
CA ARG A 91 -10.37 -17.73 4.40
C ARG A 91 -11.40 -18.17 3.36
N ARG A 92 -11.23 -17.78 2.08
CA ARG A 92 -12.10 -18.27 0.99
C ARG A 92 -11.94 -19.77 0.75
N ASN A 93 -10.72 -20.28 0.78
CA ASN A 93 -10.46 -21.71 0.58
C ASN A 93 -11.02 -22.56 1.71
N ALA A 94 -10.89 -22.12 2.97
CA ALA A 94 -11.51 -22.78 4.12
C ALA A 94 -13.05 -22.84 4.00
N LYS A 95 -13.69 -21.75 3.54
CA LYS A 95 -15.15 -21.75 3.28
C LYS A 95 -15.56 -22.69 2.16
N LYS A 96 -14.78 -22.78 1.07
CA LYS A 96 -15.04 -23.74 -0.01
C LYS A 96 -14.89 -25.19 0.44
N ALA A 97 -13.88 -25.48 1.27
CA ALA A 97 -13.66 -26.81 1.82
C ALA A 97 -14.83 -27.24 2.74
N ALA A 98 -15.28 -26.37 3.64
CA ALA A 98 -16.42 -26.64 4.52
C ALA A 98 -17.74 -26.87 3.77
N LEU A 99 -17.94 -26.21 2.62
CA LEU A 99 -19.12 -26.42 1.77
C LEU A 99 -19.05 -27.74 1.00
N ARG A 100 -17.85 -28.18 0.57
CA ARG A 100 -17.66 -29.49 -0.07
C ARG A 100 -17.87 -30.65 0.90
N SER A 101 -17.44 -30.53 2.16
CA SER A 101 -17.69 -31.58 3.16
C SER A 101 -19.17 -31.64 3.60
N SER A 102 -19.94 -30.56 3.42
CA SER A 102 -21.34 -30.48 3.82
C SER A 102 -22.33 -30.80 2.69
N GLY A 103 -21.87 -31.00 1.45
CA GLY A 103 -22.68 -31.44 0.31
C GLY A 103 -22.58 -32.94 0.01
N SER A 104 -22.02 -33.71 0.96
CA SER A 104 -21.93 -35.18 0.93
C SER A 104 -23.01 -35.84 1.82
N ILE A 105 -24.09 -35.12 2.14
CA ILE A 105 -25.25 -35.65 2.86
C ILE A 105 -26.49 -35.41 1.99
#